data_AF-A0A838DDY7-F1
#
_entry.id   AF-A0A838DDY7-F1
#
_cell.length_a   1.000
_cell.length_b   1.000
_cell.length_c   1.000
_cell.angle_alpha   90.00
_cell.angle_beta   90.00
_cell.angle_gamma   90.00
#
_symmetry.space_group_name_H-M   'P 1'
#
loop_
_entity.id
_entity.type
_entity.pdbx_description
1 polymer ?
#
loop_
_entity_poly.entity_id
_entity_poly.type
_entity_poly.pdbx_seq_one_letter_code
_entity_poly.pdbx_strand_id
1 'polypeptide(L)' 'MSLLRGAFWLALFVFFTFCFIVLFEYGTSDFSNGFKKEFERAKTFVQQTANPTPTPAAKPKTF' A
#
# COMPACT_ATOMS: atom_id res chain seq x y z
N MET A 1 -2.81 16.99 -24.34
CA MET A 1 -2.77 18.12 -23.38
C MET A 1 -3.70 17.91 -22.18
N SER A 2 -4.96 17.44 -22.36
CA SER A 2 -5.90 17.20 -21.24
C SER A 2 -5.67 15.88 -20.48
N LEU A 3 -5.35 14.78 -21.19
CA LEU A 3 -5.18 13.45 -20.55
C LEU A 3 -4.02 13.39 -19.54
N LEU A 4 -2.86 13.98 -19.87
CA LEU A 4 -1.70 14.02 -18.97
C LEU A 4 -2.01 14.84 -17.70
N ARG A 5 -2.78 15.92 -17.86
CA ARG A 5 -3.26 16.76 -16.76
C ARG A 5 -4.19 15.98 -15.83
N GLY A 6 -5.12 15.21 -16.40
CA GLY A 6 -6.03 14.35 -15.64
C GLY A 6 -5.32 13.21 -14.91
N ALA A 7 -4.42 12.50 -15.59
CA ALA A 7 -3.61 11.43 -14.99
C ALA A 7 -2.74 11.94 -13.84
N PHE A 8 -2.12 13.12 -14.00
CA PHE A 8 -1.36 13.78 -12.96
C PHE A 8 -2.22 14.14 -11.74
N TRP A 9 -3.41 14.70 -11.98
CA TRP A 9 -4.34 15.04 -10.91
C TRP A 9 -4.87 13.81 -10.17
N LEU A 10 -5.15 12.73 -10.89
CA LEU A 10 -5.58 11.45 -10.31
C LEU A 10 -4.46 10.83 -9.46
N ALA A 11 -3.21 10.83 -9.95
CA ALA A 11 -2.06 10.37 -9.19
C ALA A 11 -1.85 11.18 -7.90
N LEU A 12 -1.94 12.51 -7.98
CA LEU A 12 -1.89 13.38 -6.80
C LEU A 12 -3.03 13.08 -5.83
N PHE A 13 -4.25 12.90 -6.32
CA PHE A 13 -5.41 12.59 -5.49
C PHE A 13 -5.21 11.29 -4.71
N VAL A 14 -4.76 10.22 -5.37
CA VAL A 14 -4.46 8.93 -4.72
C VAL A 14 -3.30 9.07 -3.74
N PHE A 15 -2.24 9.79 -4.11
CA PHE A 15 -1.10 10.02 -3.23
C PHE A 15 -1.48 10.81 -1.97
N PHE A 16 -2.27 11.87 -2.11
CA PHE A 16 -2.73 12.67 -0.99
C PHE A 16 -3.68 11.89 -0.10
N THR A 17 -4.65 11.18 -0.65
CA THR A 17 -5.57 10.34 0.13
C THR A 17 -4.83 9.27 0.92
N PHE A 18 -3.84 8.62 0.31
CA PHE A 18 -2.96 7.69 1.01
C PHE A 18 -2.18 8.36 2.14
N CYS A 19 -1.56 9.53 1.87
CA CYS A 19 -0.87 10.30 2.91
C CYS A 19 -1.82 10.68 4.05
N PHE A 20 -3.05 11.11 3.76
CA PHE A 20 -4.01 11.45 4.81
C PHE A 20 -4.36 10.22 5.65
N ILE A 21 -4.60 9.06 5.05
CA ILE A 21 -4.87 7.81 5.79
C ILE A 21 -3.73 7.49 6.74
N VAL A 22 -2.48 7.48 6.24
CA VAL A 22 -1.29 7.22 7.07
C VAL A 22 -1.15 8.28 8.17
N LEU A 23 -1.44 9.55 7.87
CA LEU A 23 -1.39 10.63 8.84
C LEU A 23 -2.47 10.51 9.92
N PHE A 24 -3.67 10.06 9.58
CA PHE A 24 -4.75 9.81 10.53
C PHE A 24 -4.49 8.56 11.39
N GLU A 25 -3.89 7.53 10.80
CA GLU A 25 -3.67 6.24 11.46
C GLU A 25 -2.43 6.24 12.37
N TYR A 26 -1.36 6.91 11.95
CA TYR A 26 -0.09 6.97 12.69
C TYR A 26 0.22 8.35 13.31
N GLY A 27 -0.51 9.40 12.92
CA GLY A 27 -0.25 10.76 13.39
C GLY A 27 0.97 11.43 12.70
N THR A 28 1.12 12.73 12.93
CA THR A 28 2.23 13.53 12.37
C THR A 28 3.60 13.10 12.91
N SER A 29 3.64 12.57 14.13
CA SER A 29 4.87 12.18 14.83
C SER A 29 5.52 10.94 14.22
N ASP A 30 4.71 9.98 13.76
CA ASP A 30 5.18 8.70 13.22
C ASP A 30 4.87 8.52 11.73
N PHE A 31 4.49 9.60 11.04
CA PHE A 31 4.07 9.59 9.63
C PHE A 31 5.08 8.88 8.72
N SER A 32 6.38 9.19 8.84
CA SER A 32 7.41 8.57 8.01
C SER A 32 7.57 7.07 8.25
N ASN A 33 7.35 6.63 9.49
CA ASN A 33 7.43 5.22 9.86
C ASN A 33 6.17 4.46 9.42
N GLY A 34 5.00 5.07 9.61
CA GLY A 34 3.71 4.59 9.11
C GLY A 34 3.69 4.48 7.58
N PHE A 35 4.21 5.48 6.86
CA PHE A 35 4.27 5.48 5.40
C PHE A 35 5.12 4.34 4.87
N LYS A 36 6.30 4.10 5.46
CA LYS A 36 7.17 2.97 5.09
C LYS A 36 6.48 1.62 5.31
N LYS A 37 5.86 1.45 6.48
CA LYS A 37 5.16 0.21 6.85
C LYS A 37 3.98 -0.07 5.92
N GLU A 38 3.19 0.95 5.59
CA GLU A 38 2.03 0.81 4.71
C GLU A 38 2.45 0.63 3.24
N PHE A 39 3.53 1.29 2.83
CA PHE A 39 4.13 1.07 1.51
C PHE A 39 4.68 -0.35 1.35
N GLU A 40 5.33 -0.90 2.37
CA GLU A 40 5.76 -2.31 2.35
C GLU A 40 4.58 -3.26 2.24
N ARG A 41 3.51 -3.05 3.01
CA ARG A 41 2.28 -3.85 2.88
C ARG A 41 1.69 -3.76 1.49
N ALA A 42 1.51 -2.56 0.96
CA ALA A 42 0.97 -2.35 -0.38
C ALA A 42 1.82 -3.05 -1.45
N LYS A 43 3.16 -2.96 -1.35
CA LYS A 43 4.09 -3.67 -2.23
C LYS A 43 3.92 -5.19 -2.12
N THR A 44 3.81 -5.74 -0.91
CA THR A 44 3.57 -7.17 -0.70
C THR A 44 2.23 -7.61 -1.29
N PHE A 45 1.15 -6.84 -1.11
CA PHE A 45 -0.16 -7.12 -1.70
C PHE A 45 -0.10 -7.12 -3.23
N VAL A 46 0.58 -6.15 -3.84
CA VAL A 46 0.75 -6.09 -5.29
C VAL A 46 1.55 -7.30 -5.78
N GLN A 47 2.63 -7.68 -5.09
CA GLN A 47 3.42 -8.85 -5.43
C GLN A 47 2.63 -10.16 -5.29
N GLN A 48 1.80 -10.29 -4.25
CA GLN A 48 0.91 -11.44 -4.03
C GLN A 48 -0.24 -11.49 -5.04
N THR A 49 -0.71 -10.35 -5.52
CA THR A 49 -1.75 -10.28 -6.55
C THR A 49 -1.16 -10.60 -7.94
N ALA A 50 0.08 -10.14 -8.20
CA ALA A 50 0.77 -10.38 -9.47
C ALA A 50 1.30 -11.81 -9.61
N ASN A 51 1.67 -12.45 -8.49
CA ASN A 51 1.92 -13.88 -8.42
C ASN A 51 0.91 -14.49 -7.47
N PRO A 52 -0.25 -14.99 -7.95
CA PRO A 52 -1.16 -15.78 -7.14
C PRO A 52 -0.46 -17.11 -6.82
N THR A 53 0.52 -17.05 -5.93
CA THR A 53 1.08 -18.25 -5.32
C THR A 53 -0.05 -18.81 -4.48
N PRO A 54 -0.53 -20.03 -4.77
CA PRO A 54 -1.51 -20.66 -3.92
C PRO A 54 -0.93 -20.67 -2.52
N THR A 55 -1.70 -20.15 -1.57
CA THR A 55 -1.51 -20.27 -0.13
C THR A 55 -0.60 -21.46 0.19
N PRO A 56 0.61 -21.27 0.77
CA PRO A 56 1.32 -22.40 1.33
C PRO A 56 0.38 -22.97 2.38
N ALA A 57 -0.15 -24.16 2.09
CA ALA A 57 -0.97 -24.93 2.98
C ALA A 57 -0.38 -24.81 4.38
N ALA A 58 -1.21 -24.39 5.33
CA ALA A 58 -0.89 -24.37 6.74
C ALA A 58 -0.07 -25.63 7.06
N LYS A 59 1.19 -25.43 7.48
CA LYS A 59 2.05 -26.53 7.94
C LYS A 59 1.20 -27.40 8.88
N PRO A 60 1.00 -28.69 8.58
CA PRO A 60 0.37 -29.57 9.55
C PRO A 60 1.30 -29.57 10.76
N LYS A 61 0.74 -29.22 11.92
CA LYS A 61 1.42 -29.27 13.20
C LYS A 61 1.94 -30.70 13.38
N THR A 62 3.26 -30.86 13.41
CA THR A 62 3.95 -32.04 13.91
C THR A 62 3.46 -32.34 15.33
N PHE A 63 2.87 -33.51 15.50
CA PHE A 63 2.74 -34.24 16.75
C PHE A 63 3.21 -35.66 16.51
#